data_AF-A0A3C1WXX7-F1
#
_entry.id   AF-A0A3C1WXX7-F1
#
_cell.length_a   1.000
_cell.length_b   1.000
_cell.length_c   1.000
_cell.angle_alpha   90.00
_cell.angle_beta   90.00
_cell.angle_gamma   90.00
#
_symmetry.space_group_name_H-M   'P 1'
#
loop_
_entity.id
_entity.type
_entity.pdbx_description
1 polymer ?
#
loop_
_entity_poly.entity_id
_entity_poly.type
_entity_poly.pdbx_seq_one_letter_code
_entity_poly.pdbx_strand_id
1 'polypeptide(L)'
;ECETFLKNWTSSGTLQQEAANKMKEWFKSGLADWDISRDAPYFGFEIPDAPGKYFYVWLDAPIGYMASFKKLCDDKKINFDEFWNADSKTELYHFIGKDILYFHALFWPATLEFSGYRKPTKIFAHGFLTVNAEKMSKSRGTFITARSYLDHIKNPDYLRYYYAAKLNSTMEDIDLNLDDFLSRVNSDLVGKFINIASRTSGFIQKYFEGKLFLDDSKTDPEHIAITQKCKDIENEIMSYFESREYGRAIREIMRVADITNEYVNTKAPWTLAK
;
A
#
# COMPACT_ATOMS: atom_id res chain seq x y z
N GLU A 1 -19.52 26.33 11.22
CA GLU A 1 -19.06 26.21 9.82
C GLU A 1 -18.14 25.01 9.62
N CYS A 2 -16.95 25.00 10.24
CA CYS A 2 -15.97 23.90 10.14
C CYS A 2 -16.57 22.50 10.40
N GLU A 3 -17.31 22.33 11.50
CA GLU A 3 -17.92 21.02 11.80
C GLU A 3 -18.92 20.55 10.73
N THR A 4 -19.71 21.48 10.16
CA THR A 4 -20.63 21.18 9.06
C THR A 4 -19.88 20.72 7.82
N PHE A 5 -18.80 21.43 7.45
CA PHE A 5 -17.91 21.03 6.37
C PHE A 5 -17.34 19.63 6.60
N LEU A 6 -16.78 19.35 7.77
CA LEU A 6 -16.18 18.05 8.09
C LEU A 6 -17.21 16.92 8.07
N LYS A 7 -18.43 17.13 8.58
CA LYS A 7 -19.51 16.13 8.50
C LYS A 7 -19.86 15.79 7.05
N ASN A 8 -19.94 16.79 6.17
CA ASN A 8 -20.23 16.57 4.75
C ASN A 8 -19.05 15.89 4.04
N TRP A 9 -17.83 16.35 4.28
CA TRP A 9 -16.64 15.83 3.63
C TRP A 9 -16.35 14.37 4.04
N THR A 10 -16.44 14.05 5.33
CA THR A 10 -16.22 12.67 5.83
C THR A 10 -17.29 11.66 5.38
N SER A 11 -18.46 12.12 4.95
CA SER A 11 -19.55 11.29 4.40
C SER A 11 -19.61 11.26 2.87
N SER A 12 -18.74 11.98 2.17
CA SER A 12 -18.68 12.04 0.70
C SER A 12 -18.17 10.77 0.01
N GLY A 13 -17.84 9.73 0.78
CA GLY A 13 -17.11 8.55 0.29
C GLY A 13 -15.59 8.72 0.28
N THR A 14 -15.04 9.81 0.83
CA THR A 14 -13.58 10.03 0.95
C THR A 14 -12.87 9.02 1.87
N LEU A 15 -13.61 8.46 2.83
CA LEU A 15 -13.09 7.54 3.85
C LEU A 15 -13.61 6.11 3.64
N GLN A 16 -12.87 5.13 4.17
CA GLN A 16 -13.39 3.78 4.40
C GLN A 16 -14.58 3.82 5.38
N GLN A 17 -15.46 2.82 5.32
CA GLN A 17 -16.70 2.81 6.09
C GLN A 17 -16.44 2.83 7.60
N GLU A 18 -15.42 2.10 8.06
CA GLU A 18 -15.00 2.04 9.46
C GLU A 18 -14.47 3.39 9.94
N ALA A 19 -13.65 4.06 9.11
CA ALA A 19 -13.16 5.41 9.38
C ALA A 19 -14.31 6.42 9.47
N ALA A 20 -15.25 6.39 8.51
CA ALA A 20 -16.43 7.27 8.52
C ALA A 20 -17.29 7.05 9.77
N ASN A 21 -17.46 5.79 10.21
CA ASN A 21 -18.17 5.47 11.46
C ASN A 21 -17.44 6.06 12.67
N LYS A 22 -16.10 5.98 12.70
CA LYS A 22 -15.30 6.60 13.76
C LYS A 22 -15.46 8.12 13.81
N MET A 23 -15.57 8.79 12.65
CA MET A 23 -15.84 10.24 12.60
C MET A 23 -17.17 10.58 13.28
N LYS A 24 -18.22 9.78 13.05
CA LYS A 24 -19.54 10.00 13.67
C LYS A 24 -19.47 9.93 15.19
N GLU A 25 -18.67 9.03 15.75
CA GLU A 25 -18.43 8.96 17.19
C GLU A 25 -17.78 10.24 17.72
N TRP A 26 -16.73 10.72 17.04
CA TRP A 26 -16.05 11.96 17.45
C TRP A 26 -16.92 13.20 17.32
N PHE A 27 -17.74 13.31 16.27
CA PHE A 27 -18.72 14.40 16.17
C PHE A 27 -19.76 14.34 17.28
N LYS A 28 -20.18 13.15 17.72
CA LYS A 28 -21.11 12.99 18.84
C LYS A 28 -20.49 13.42 20.17
N SER A 29 -19.19 13.21 20.35
CA SER A 29 -18.44 13.71 21.51
C SER A 29 -18.25 15.24 21.51
N GLY A 30 -18.45 15.89 20.37
CA GLY A 30 -18.20 17.32 20.17
C GLY A 30 -16.75 17.59 19.76
N LEU A 31 -16.57 18.55 18.85
CA LEU A 31 -15.23 19.04 18.49
C LEU A 31 -14.81 20.13 19.47
N ALA A 32 -13.51 20.20 19.75
CA ALA A 32 -12.90 21.23 20.58
C ALA A 32 -11.81 21.95 19.79
N ASP A 33 -11.49 23.16 20.22
CA ASP A 33 -10.35 23.90 19.70
C ASP A 33 -9.06 23.11 19.92
N TRP A 34 -8.20 23.18 18.91
CA TRP A 34 -6.92 22.49 18.92
C TRP A 34 -5.81 23.47 19.23
N ASP A 35 -5.05 23.21 20.29
CA ASP A 35 -3.87 24.02 20.60
C ASP A 35 -2.74 23.70 19.62
N ILE A 36 -2.48 24.68 18.76
CA ILE A 36 -1.49 24.64 17.68
C ILE A 36 -0.18 25.36 18.02
N SER A 37 0.02 25.81 19.27
CA SER A 37 1.20 26.59 19.67
C SER A 37 1.98 25.94 20.81
N ARG A 38 3.30 26.14 20.88
CA ARG A 38 4.18 25.67 21.96
C ARG A 38 5.11 26.79 22.39
N ASP A 39 5.40 26.88 23.68
CA ASP A 39 6.35 27.83 24.24
C ASP A 39 7.80 27.42 23.99
N ALA A 40 8.69 28.40 23.87
CA ALA A 40 10.13 28.18 23.93
C ALA A 40 10.55 27.55 25.29
N PRO A 41 11.60 26.71 25.34
CA PRO A 41 12.41 26.26 24.21
C PRO A 41 11.72 25.15 23.41
N TYR A 42 11.68 25.30 22.09
CA TYR A 42 11.12 24.30 21.18
C TYR A 42 11.94 24.21 19.89
N PHE A 43 12.04 23.01 19.33
CA PHE A 43 12.66 22.81 18.01
C PHE A 43 11.55 22.71 16.96
N GLY A 44 11.29 23.82 16.28
CA GLY A 44 10.24 23.94 15.27
C GLY A 44 10.25 25.31 14.62
N PHE A 45 9.16 25.67 13.94
CA PHE A 45 9.00 26.96 13.29
C PHE A 45 8.38 27.99 14.26
N GLU A 46 9.03 29.14 14.41
CA GLU A 46 8.50 30.25 15.22
C GLU A 46 7.26 30.85 14.54
N ILE A 47 6.25 31.18 15.34
CA ILE A 47 5.00 31.76 14.84
C ILE A 47 5.25 33.23 14.47
N PRO A 48 4.96 33.65 13.23
CA PRO A 48 5.07 35.06 12.84
C PRO A 48 4.30 35.97 13.80
N ASP A 49 4.90 37.10 14.14
CA ASP A 49 4.34 38.12 15.04
C ASP A 49 4.04 37.65 16.49
N ALA A 50 4.55 36.47 16.91
CA ALA A 50 4.43 35.95 18.27
C ALA A 50 5.78 35.42 18.81
N PRO A 51 6.70 36.32 19.22
CA PRO A 51 8.05 35.94 19.68
C PRO A 51 8.04 34.90 20.80
N GLY A 52 8.87 33.87 20.65
CA GLY A 52 9.01 32.78 21.64
C GLY A 52 7.88 31.74 21.61
N LYS A 53 6.95 31.83 20.64
CA LYS A 53 5.93 30.80 20.38
C LYS A 53 6.27 30.06 19.09
N TYR A 54 6.05 28.74 19.09
CA TYR A 54 6.33 27.85 17.97
C TYR A 54 5.07 27.12 17.54
N PHE A 55 4.97 26.75 16.27
CA PHE A 55 3.90 25.86 15.84
C PHE A 55 4.07 24.47 16.47
N TYR A 56 2.97 23.90 16.94
CA TYR A 56 2.95 22.51 17.37
C TYR A 56 3.13 21.60 16.16
N VAL A 57 3.95 20.54 16.31
CA VAL A 57 4.29 19.61 15.21
C VAL A 57 3.08 19.03 14.46
N TRP A 58 1.92 18.89 15.11
CA TRP A 58 0.73 18.39 14.43
C TRP A 58 0.07 19.38 13.47
N LEU A 59 0.43 20.66 13.55
CA LEU A 59 0.09 21.66 12.53
C LEU A 59 1.05 21.60 11.34
N ASP A 60 2.36 21.59 11.58
CA ASP A 60 3.36 21.68 10.50
C ASP A 60 3.63 20.34 9.79
N ALA A 61 3.48 19.20 10.47
CA ALA A 61 3.77 17.87 9.90
C ALA A 61 2.97 17.57 8.62
N PRO A 62 1.63 17.74 8.55
CA PRO A 62 0.89 17.50 7.32
C PRO A 62 1.18 18.55 6.23
N ILE A 63 1.56 19.78 6.60
CA ILE A 63 2.06 20.78 5.65
C ILE A 63 3.37 20.30 5.00
N GLY A 64 4.13 19.44 5.69
CA GLY A 64 5.28 18.72 5.14
C GLY A 64 4.97 17.95 3.84
N TYR A 65 3.75 17.44 3.63
CA TYR A 65 3.36 16.82 2.35
C TYR A 65 3.40 17.83 1.20
N MET A 66 2.86 19.03 1.43
CA MET A 66 2.89 20.14 0.47
C MET A 66 4.32 20.61 0.24
N ALA A 67 5.09 20.83 1.31
CA ALA A 67 6.47 21.30 1.22
C ALA A 67 7.38 20.31 0.46
N SER A 68 7.24 19.00 0.74
CA SER A 68 7.98 17.95 0.03
C SER A 68 7.63 17.94 -1.46
N PHE A 69 6.34 18.07 -1.81
CA PHE A 69 5.92 18.12 -3.20
C PHE A 69 6.39 19.41 -3.88
N LYS A 70 6.32 20.55 -3.18
CA LYS A 70 6.82 21.83 -3.67
C LYS A 70 8.32 21.76 -4.00
N LYS A 71 9.12 21.11 -3.16
CA LYS A 71 10.55 20.90 -3.45
C LYS A 71 10.75 20.10 -4.75
N LEU A 72 9.96 19.05 -4.97
CA LEU A 72 9.97 18.30 -6.23
C LEU A 72 9.53 19.16 -7.41
N CYS A 73 8.49 19.97 -7.25
CA CYS A 73 8.01 20.91 -8.26
C CYS A 73 9.10 21.88 -8.68
N ASP A 74 9.82 22.45 -7.72
CA ASP A 74 10.91 23.40 -7.99
C ASP A 74 12.06 22.70 -8.75
N ASP A 75 12.40 21.46 -8.39
CA ASP A 75 13.47 20.67 -9.05
C ASP A 75 13.09 20.21 -10.47
N LYS A 76 11.82 19.87 -10.69
CA LYS A 76 11.31 19.28 -11.94
C LYS A 76 10.54 20.25 -12.81
N LYS A 77 10.40 21.51 -12.39
CA LYS A 77 9.58 22.55 -13.04
C LYS A 77 8.12 22.12 -13.23
N ILE A 78 7.56 21.45 -12.24
CA ILE A 78 6.13 21.08 -12.20
C ILE A 78 5.35 22.24 -11.57
N ASN A 79 4.16 22.56 -12.08
CA ASN A 79 3.30 23.55 -11.45
C ASN A 79 2.68 22.97 -10.16
N PHE A 80 3.04 23.52 -9.00
CA PHE A 80 2.50 23.09 -7.71
C PHE A 80 0.98 23.28 -7.61
N ASP A 81 0.50 24.40 -8.17
CA ASP A 81 -0.89 24.84 -8.05
C ASP A 81 -1.86 23.90 -8.78
N GLU A 82 -1.40 23.22 -9.83
CA GLU A 82 -2.18 22.17 -10.52
C GLU A 82 -2.61 21.05 -9.57
N PHE A 83 -1.81 20.79 -8.53
CA PHE A 83 -2.05 19.72 -7.56
C PHE A 83 -2.70 20.21 -6.28
N TRP A 84 -2.47 21.45 -5.85
CA TRP A 84 -2.87 21.91 -4.51
C TRP A 84 -3.93 23.02 -4.48
N ASN A 85 -4.18 23.73 -5.59
CA ASN A 85 -5.27 24.71 -5.62
C ASN A 85 -6.63 24.06 -5.35
N ALA A 86 -7.56 24.84 -4.76
CA ALA A 86 -8.89 24.37 -4.37
C ALA A 86 -9.69 23.69 -5.48
N ASP A 87 -9.49 24.08 -6.75
CA ASP A 87 -10.21 23.60 -7.93
C ASP A 87 -9.48 22.48 -8.70
N SER A 88 -8.30 22.05 -8.20
CA SER A 88 -7.47 20.99 -8.76
C SER A 88 -8.28 19.75 -9.15
N LYS A 89 -7.96 19.18 -10.34
CA LYS A 89 -8.59 17.96 -10.88
C LYS A 89 -7.76 16.70 -10.67
N THR A 90 -6.59 16.82 -10.05
CA THR A 90 -5.74 15.67 -9.75
C THR A 90 -6.33 14.84 -8.61
N GLU A 91 -5.69 13.73 -8.30
CA GLU A 91 -6.06 12.91 -7.16
C GLU A 91 -5.02 13.06 -6.05
N LEU A 92 -5.48 13.25 -4.82
CA LEU A 92 -4.62 13.35 -3.64
C LEU A 92 -4.98 12.22 -2.67
N TYR A 93 -4.05 11.30 -2.46
CA TYR A 93 -4.25 10.14 -1.61
C TYR A 93 -3.30 10.15 -0.41
N HIS A 94 -3.84 9.84 0.76
CA HIS A 94 -3.05 9.66 1.98
C HIS A 94 -3.18 8.23 2.48
N PHE A 95 -2.06 7.50 2.48
CA PHE A 95 -1.94 6.21 3.14
C PHE A 95 -1.42 6.41 4.57
N ILE A 96 -2.19 6.00 5.57
CA ILE A 96 -1.90 6.29 6.98
C ILE A 96 -2.19 5.10 7.89
N GLY A 97 -1.60 5.11 9.09
CA GLY A 97 -2.05 4.24 10.18
C GLY A 97 -3.35 4.74 10.81
N LYS A 98 -4.14 3.81 11.38
CA LYS A 98 -5.41 4.15 12.05
C LYS A 98 -5.27 5.07 13.27
N ASP A 99 -4.09 5.17 13.87
CA ASP A 99 -3.80 6.01 15.03
C ASP A 99 -3.75 7.51 14.71
N ILE A 100 -3.38 7.87 13.48
CA ILE A 100 -3.31 9.26 13.03
C ILE A 100 -4.53 9.68 12.20
N LEU A 101 -5.57 8.84 12.18
CA LEU A 101 -6.79 9.08 11.42
C LEU A 101 -7.51 10.37 11.85
N TYR A 102 -7.54 10.68 13.15
CA TYR A 102 -8.15 11.92 13.67
C TYR A 102 -7.56 13.16 12.99
N PHE A 103 -6.23 13.21 12.90
CA PHE A 103 -5.52 14.32 12.30
C PHE A 103 -5.80 14.45 10.81
N HIS A 104 -5.79 13.33 10.09
CA HIS A 104 -5.93 13.35 8.64
C HIS A 104 -7.38 13.50 8.18
N ALA A 105 -8.36 13.09 8.99
CA ALA A 105 -9.78 13.14 8.64
C ALA A 105 -10.54 14.33 9.22
N LEU A 106 -9.98 15.03 10.23
CA LEU A 106 -10.60 16.22 10.83
C LEU A 106 -9.70 17.44 10.73
N PHE A 107 -8.53 17.41 11.38
CA PHE A 107 -7.68 18.60 11.51
C PHE A 107 -7.15 19.06 10.14
N TRP A 108 -6.53 18.16 9.40
CA TRP A 108 -5.90 18.46 8.12
C TRP A 108 -6.86 18.99 7.03
N PRO A 109 -8.00 18.33 6.73
CA PRO A 109 -8.95 18.85 5.74
C PRO A 109 -9.56 20.19 6.16
N ALA A 110 -9.74 20.44 7.47
CA ALA A 110 -10.15 21.76 7.95
C ALA A 110 -9.06 22.80 7.69
N THR A 111 -7.80 22.52 8.03
CA THR A 111 -6.67 23.42 7.74
C THR A 111 -6.63 23.77 6.25
N LEU A 112 -6.75 22.78 5.36
CA LEU A 112 -6.74 22.99 3.91
C LEU A 112 -7.92 23.83 3.42
N GLU A 113 -9.15 23.50 3.84
CA GLU A 113 -10.37 24.23 3.46
C GLU A 113 -10.25 25.72 3.81
N PHE A 114 -9.91 26.02 5.07
CA PHE A 114 -9.85 27.39 5.57
C PHE A 114 -8.55 28.13 5.23
N SER A 115 -7.63 27.48 4.52
CA SER A 115 -6.46 28.13 3.89
C SER A 115 -6.54 28.17 2.35
N GLY A 116 -7.67 27.76 1.76
CA GLY A 116 -7.92 27.90 0.33
C GLY A 116 -7.32 26.82 -0.57
N TYR A 117 -6.98 25.65 -0.01
CA TYR A 117 -6.41 24.53 -0.76
C TYR A 117 -7.42 23.40 -0.98
N ARG A 118 -7.13 22.51 -1.93
CA ARG A 118 -7.92 21.28 -2.12
C ARG A 118 -7.81 20.35 -0.90
N LYS A 119 -8.75 19.42 -0.79
CA LYS A 119 -8.75 18.35 0.23
C LYS A 119 -8.27 17.02 -0.35
N PRO A 120 -7.87 16.04 0.47
CA PRO A 120 -7.62 14.68 0.00
C PRO A 120 -8.80 14.11 -0.79
N THR A 121 -8.53 13.43 -1.91
CA THR A 121 -9.52 12.67 -2.68
C THR A 121 -9.96 11.42 -1.90
N LYS A 122 -8.99 10.69 -1.33
CA LYS A 122 -9.25 9.59 -0.40
C LYS A 122 -8.21 9.55 0.72
N ILE A 123 -8.63 9.02 1.86
CA ILE A 123 -7.73 8.58 2.92
C ILE A 123 -7.85 7.07 3.02
N PHE A 124 -6.72 6.39 2.91
CA PHE A 124 -6.58 4.94 3.03
C PHE A 124 -5.85 4.63 4.33
N ALA A 125 -6.63 4.35 5.37
CA ALA A 125 -6.11 3.93 6.66
C ALA A 125 -5.90 2.42 6.70
N HIS A 126 -4.77 1.97 7.25
CA HIS A 126 -4.50 0.56 7.54
C HIS A 126 -4.43 0.32 9.05
N GLY A 127 -4.60 -0.95 9.47
CA GLY A 127 -4.44 -1.35 10.86
C GLY A 127 -2.99 -1.35 11.34
N PHE A 128 -2.80 -1.76 12.59
CA PHE A 128 -1.49 -1.97 13.17
C PHE A 128 -0.83 -3.23 12.63
N LEU A 129 0.49 -3.27 12.74
CA LEU A 129 1.27 -4.48 12.54
C LEU A 129 1.47 -5.20 13.89
N THR A 130 1.16 -6.48 13.94
CA THR A 130 1.56 -7.40 15.01
C THR A 130 2.62 -8.38 14.51
N VAL A 131 3.34 -9.01 15.45
CA VAL A 131 4.28 -10.10 15.16
C VAL A 131 3.90 -11.27 16.05
N ASN A 132 3.59 -12.42 15.43
CA ASN A 132 3.06 -13.60 16.11
C ASN A 132 1.88 -13.30 17.06
N ALA A 133 0.90 -12.55 16.55
CA ALA A 133 -0.29 -12.04 17.25
C ALA A 133 -0.01 -11.10 18.44
N GLU A 134 1.24 -10.67 18.66
CA GLU A 134 1.60 -9.73 19.70
C GLU A 134 1.88 -8.33 19.13
N LYS A 135 1.52 -7.30 19.90
CA LYS A 135 2.01 -5.94 19.65
C LYS A 135 3.53 -5.94 19.73
N MET A 136 4.18 -5.38 18.72
CA MET A 136 5.64 -5.25 18.67
C MET A 136 6.17 -4.61 19.96
N SER A 137 7.15 -5.27 20.57
CA SER A 137 7.80 -4.81 21.80
C SER A 137 9.29 -5.07 21.75
N LYS A 138 10.08 -4.06 22.13
CA LYS A 138 11.53 -4.22 22.30
C LYS A 138 11.86 -5.27 23.37
N SER A 139 11.11 -5.29 24.47
CA SER A 139 11.38 -6.21 25.60
C SER A 139 11.11 -7.68 25.28
N ARG A 140 10.17 -7.97 24.36
CA ARG A 140 9.83 -9.33 23.92
C ARG A 140 10.57 -9.77 22.65
N GLY A 141 11.45 -8.92 22.12
CA GLY A 141 12.19 -9.21 20.87
C GLY A 141 11.33 -9.19 19.60
N THR A 142 10.04 -8.85 19.69
CA THR A 142 9.13 -8.78 18.54
C THR A 142 9.18 -7.43 17.80
N PHE A 143 9.98 -6.47 18.29
CA PHE A 143 10.24 -5.22 17.58
C PHE A 143 11.30 -5.42 16.50
N ILE A 144 10.83 -5.64 15.27
CA ILE A 144 11.67 -5.84 14.09
C ILE A 144 11.78 -4.52 13.34
N THR A 145 13.00 -3.98 13.22
CA THR A 145 13.25 -2.81 12.38
C THR A 145 13.46 -3.23 10.92
N ALA A 146 13.16 -2.34 9.97
CA ALA A 146 13.42 -2.60 8.55
C ALA A 146 14.91 -2.89 8.27
N ARG A 147 15.82 -2.20 8.98
CA ARG A 147 17.27 -2.45 8.89
C ARG A 147 17.61 -3.86 9.38
N SER A 148 17.13 -4.23 10.58
CA SER A 148 17.36 -5.57 11.12
C SER A 148 16.83 -6.67 10.18
N TYR A 149 15.65 -6.48 9.61
CA TYR A 149 15.12 -7.40 8.61
C TYR A 149 16.06 -7.55 7.40
N LEU A 150 16.53 -6.45 6.82
CA LEU A 150 17.44 -6.48 5.67
C LEU A 150 18.81 -7.09 6.01
N ASP A 151 19.32 -6.87 7.21
CA ASP A 151 20.61 -7.43 7.62
C ASP A 151 20.54 -8.97 7.73
N HIS A 152 19.37 -9.53 8.06
CA HIS A 152 19.17 -10.98 8.26
C HIS A 152 18.59 -11.70 7.04
N ILE A 153 17.49 -11.21 6.47
CA ILE A 153 16.77 -11.85 5.35
C ILE A 153 17.26 -11.37 3.99
N LYS A 154 17.83 -10.16 3.93
CA LYS A 154 18.40 -9.49 2.73
C LYS A 154 17.45 -9.19 1.59
N ASN A 155 16.48 -10.07 1.31
CA ASN A 155 15.52 -9.88 0.23
C ASN A 155 14.24 -9.19 0.74
N PRO A 156 14.01 -7.91 0.41
CA PRO A 156 12.78 -7.20 0.80
C PRO A 156 11.51 -7.74 0.14
N ASP A 157 11.63 -8.44 -1.00
CA ASP A 157 10.47 -8.90 -1.77
C ASP A 157 9.66 -9.95 -1.02
N TYR A 158 10.30 -10.72 -0.12
CA TYR A 158 9.60 -11.69 0.72
C TYR A 158 8.61 -11.00 1.66
N LEU A 159 9.04 -9.92 2.34
CA LEU A 159 8.18 -9.15 3.21
C LEU A 159 7.09 -8.41 2.43
N ARG A 160 7.45 -7.83 1.27
CA ARG A 160 6.50 -7.15 0.38
C ARG A 160 5.42 -8.12 -0.09
N TYR A 161 5.79 -9.31 -0.54
CA TYR A 161 4.87 -10.37 -0.95
C TYR A 161 3.94 -10.76 0.21
N TYR A 162 4.51 -11.04 1.39
CA TYR A 162 3.74 -11.48 2.53
C TYR A 162 2.69 -10.45 2.96
N TYR A 163 3.05 -9.17 3.04
CA TYR A 163 2.08 -8.12 3.33
C TYR A 163 1.06 -7.93 2.22
N ALA A 164 1.47 -7.95 0.95
CA ALA A 164 0.52 -7.86 -0.17
C ALA A 164 -0.50 -9.01 -0.15
N ALA A 165 -0.09 -10.21 0.24
CA ALA A 165 -0.98 -11.37 0.36
C ALA A 165 -2.02 -11.24 1.50
N LYS A 166 -1.79 -10.37 2.49
CA LYS A 166 -2.67 -10.18 3.66
C LYS A 166 -3.41 -8.84 3.65
N LEU A 167 -2.90 -7.84 2.94
CA LEU A 167 -3.51 -6.52 2.82
C LEU A 167 -4.86 -6.59 2.10
N ASN A 168 -5.81 -5.78 2.57
CA ASN A 168 -7.12 -5.58 1.98
C ASN A 168 -7.52 -4.09 2.08
N SER A 169 -8.72 -3.74 1.62
CA SER A 169 -9.17 -2.35 1.57
C SER A 169 -9.61 -1.76 2.93
N THR A 170 -9.55 -2.54 4.01
CA THR A 170 -10.06 -2.20 5.35
C THR A 170 -8.94 -1.74 6.31
N MET A 171 -9.33 -1.41 7.54
CA MET A 171 -8.43 -0.97 8.62
C MET A 171 -8.02 -2.10 9.58
N GLU A 172 -8.13 -3.35 9.15
CA GLU A 172 -7.76 -4.52 9.94
C GLU A 172 -6.25 -4.56 10.25
N ASP A 173 -5.92 -5.10 11.43
CA ASP A 173 -4.54 -5.31 11.83
C ASP A 173 -3.94 -6.47 11.04
N ILE A 174 -2.67 -6.35 10.70
CA ILE A 174 -1.94 -7.35 9.93
C ILE A 174 -0.94 -8.03 10.84
N ASP A 175 -1.00 -9.36 10.87
CA ASP A 175 -0.05 -10.15 11.63
C ASP A 175 1.10 -10.68 10.77
N LEU A 176 2.33 -10.34 11.15
CA LEU A 176 3.55 -11.01 10.69
C LEU A 176 3.79 -12.23 11.58
N ASN A 177 3.16 -13.35 11.21
CA ASN A 177 3.48 -14.63 11.80
C ASN A 177 4.71 -15.22 11.09
N LEU A 178 5.80 -15.46 11.83
CA LEU A 178 7.09 -15.81 11.23
C LEU A 178 7.08 -17.20 10.55
N ASP A 179 6.32 -18.16 11.10
CA ASP A 179 6.20 -19.50 10.52
C ASP A 179 5.34 -19.48 9.25
N ASP A 180 4.20 -18.77 9.27
CA ASP A 180 3.37 -18.53 8.08
C ASP A 180 4.13 -17.72 7.03
N PHE A 181 4.95 -16.75 7.44
CA PHE A 181 5.83 -15.98 6.55
C PHE A 181 6.80 -16.89 5.78
N LEU A 182 7.54 -17.73 6.51
CA LEU A 182 8.46 -18.69 5.89
C LEU A 182 7.72 -19.68 4.99
N SER A 183 6.60 -20.23 5.49
CA SER A 183 5.78 -21.18 4.75
C SER A 183 5.30 -20.59 3.41
N ARG A 184 4.68 -19.41 3.43
CA ARG A 184 4.14 -18.76 2.21
C ARG A 184 5.21 -18.36 1.22
N VAL A 185 6.33 -17.82 1.69
CA VAL A 185 7.44 -17.46 0.78
C VAL A 185 7.97 -18.72 0.09
N ASN A 186 8.15 -19.81 0.84
CA ASN A 186 8.65 -21.07 0.28
C ASN A 186 7.62 -21.76 -0.62
N SER A 187 6.35 -21.83 -0.23
CA SER A 187 5.32 -22.53 -0.98
C SER A 187 4.91 -21.76 -2.22
N ASP A 188 4.64 -20.46 -2.08
CA ASP A 188 4.00 -19.69 -3.13
C ASP A 188 5.04 -19.08 -4.05
N LEU A 189 5.93 -18.26 -3.49
CA LEU A 189 6.88 -17.52 -4.31
C LEU A 189 7.93 -18.47 -4.91
N VAL A 190 8.56 -19.31 -4.09
CA VAL A 190 9.56 -20.26 -4.55
C VAL A 190 8.91 -21.48 -5.21
N GLY A 191 7.97 -22.13 -4.51
CA GLY A 191 7.39 -23.42 -4.91
C GLY A 191 6.41 -23.35 -6.08
N LYS A 192 5.77 -22.20 -6.34
CA LYS A 192 4.85 -22.03 -7.46
C LYS A 192 5.41 -21.06 -8.50
N PHE A 193 5.53 -19.78 -8.14
CA PHE A 193 5.78 -18.73 -9.12
C PHE A 193 7.18 -18.85 -9.76
N ILE A 194 8.24 -18.88 -8.95
CA ILE A 194 9.63 -19.02 -9.43
C ILE A 194 9.88 -20.43 -9.99
N ASN A 195 9.20 -21.44 -9.46
CA ASN A 195 9.34 -22.82 -9.90
C ASN A 195 9.09 -22.98 -11.41
N ILE A 196 8.12 -22.27 -11.98
CA ILE A 196 7.79 -22.31 -13.42
C ILE A 196 9.03 -21.97 -14.26
N ALA A 197 9.67 -20.84 -14.00
CA ALA A 197 10.84 -20.39 -14.77
C ALA A 197 12.08 -21.25 -14.47
N SER A 198 12.35 -21.55 -13.20
CA SER A 198 13.55 -22.29 -12.79
C SER A 198 13.59 -23.71 -13.38
N ARG A 199 12.45 -24.39 -13.48
CA ARG A 199 12.38 -25.76 -14.02
C ARG A 199 12.31 -25.84 -15.55
N THR A 200 11.97 -24.75 -16.24
CA THR A 200 11.78 -24.74 -17.71
C THR A 200 12.94 -24.06 -18.44
N SER A 201 13.52 -22.99 -17.88
CA SER A 201 14.58 -22.19 -18.50
C SER A 201 15.82 -22.99 -18.90
N GLY A 202 16.21 -23.99 -18.08
CA GLY A 202 17.33 -24.86 -18.40
C GLY A 202 17.14 -25.68 -19.69
N PHE A 203 15.91 -26.12 -19.99
CA PHE A 203 15.59 -26.82 -21.24
C PHE A 203 15.67 -25.87 -22.44
N ILE A 204 15.12 -24.66 -22.28
CA ILE A 204 15.18 -23.62 -23.31
C ILE A 204 16.64 -23.30 -23.68
N GLN A 205 17.50 -23.14 -22.67
CA GLN A 205 18.92 -22.89 -22.91
C GLN A 205 19.63 -24.07 -23.59
N LYS A 206 19.39 -25.30 -23.09
CA LYS A 206 20.13 -26.49 -23.51
C LYS A 206 19.74 -26.99 -24.90
N TYR A 207 18.45 -27.03 -25.21
CA TYR A 207 17.93 -27.67 -26.43
C TYR A 207 17.53 -26.68 -27.52
N PHE A 208 17.35 -25.40 -27.16
CA PHE A 208 16.80 -24.39 -28.07
C PHE A 208 17.65 -23.11 -28.13
N GLU A 209 18.90 -23.13 -27.65
CA GLU A 209 19.83 -21.99 -27.67
C GLU A 209 19.27 -20.72 -27.02
N GLY A 210 18.40 -20.86 -26.02
CA GLY A 210 17.77 -19.71 -25.37
C GLY A 210 16.60 -19.09 -26.17
N LYS A 211 16.21 -19.68 -27.31
CA LYS A 211 15.16 -19.14 -28.18
C LYS A 211 13.80 -19.72 -27.80
N LEU A 212 12.83 -18.83 -27.56
CA LEU A 212 11.44 -19.20 -27.33
C LEU A 212 10.70 -19.40 -28.65
N PHE A 213 9.79 -20.37 -28.68
CA PHE A 213 8.88 -20.59 -29.80
C PHE A 213 7.51 -20.01 -29.44
N LEU A 214 6.99 -19.10 -30.28
CA LEU A 214 5.79 -18.30 -29.99
C LEU A 214 4.71 -18.40 -31.08
N ASP A 215 4.66 -19.51 -31.82
CA ASP A 215 3.63 -19.75 -32.84
C ASP A 215 2.47 -20.57 -32.26
N ASP A 216 1.40 -19.87 -31.92
CA ASP A 216 0.17 -20.44 -31.35
C ASP A 216 -0.46 -21.54 -32.22
N SER A 217 -0.22 -21.54 -33.54
CA SER A 217 -0.77 -22.57 -34.44
C SER A 217 -0.16 -23.96 -34.21
N LYS A 218 0.99 -24.03 -33.52
CA LYS A 218 1.65 -25.28 -33.12
C LYS A 218 1.71 -25.45 -31.60
N THR A 219 0.97 -24.60 -30.88
CA THR A 219 0.86 -24.63 -29.43
C THR A 219 -0.29 -25.54 -29.02
N ASP A 220 -0.08 -26.32 -27.98
CA ASP A 220 -1.10 -27.22 -27.43
C ASP A 220 -2.31 -26.45 -26.87
N PRO A 221 -3.57 -26.90 -27.09
CA PRO A 221 -4.77 -26.20 -26.64
C PRO A 221 -4.82 -25.87 -25.15
N GLU A 222 -4.20 -26.71 -24.31
CA GLU A 222 -4.13 -26.49 -22.86
C GLU A 222 -3.30 -25.25 -22.52
N HIS A 223 -2.17 -25.03 -23.22
CA HIS A 223 -1.36 -23.82 -23.05
C HIS A 223 -2.10 -22.56 -23.53
N ILE A 224 -2.83 -22.66 -24.66
CA ILE A 224 -3.67 -21.58 -25.16
C ILE A 224 -4.74 -21.21 -24.12
N ALA A 225 -5.39 -22.20 -23.52
CA ALA A 225 -6.40 -21.99 -22.47
C ALA A 225 -5.82 -21.32 -21.22
N ILE A 226 -4.62 -21.72 -20.77
CA ILE A 226 -3.93 -21.09 -19.63
C ILE A 226 -3.58 -19.64 -19.96
N THR A 227 -3.03 -19.39 -21.15
CA THR A 227 -2.71 -18.03 -21.62
C THR A 227 -3.95 -17.15 -21.70
N GLN A 228 -5.07 -17.70 -22.17
CA GLN A 228 -6.34 -16.98 -22.20
C GLN A 228 -6.81 -16.67 -20.77
N LYS A 229 -6.71 -17.62 -19.84
CA LYS A 229 -7.05 -17.39 -18.43
C LYS A 229 -6.22 -16.28 -17.79
N CYS A 230 -4.92 -16.17 -18.12
CA CYS A 230 -4.09 -15.04 -17.68
C CYS A 230 -4.65 -13.69 -18.15
N LYS A 231 -5.10 -13.62 -19.41
CA LYS A 231 -5.71 -12.41 -19.99
C LYS A 231 -7.08 -12.11 -19.36
N ASP A 232 -7.89 -13.14 -19.14
CA ASP A 232 -9.26 -12.99 -18.62
C ASP A 232 -9.28 -12.40 -17.21
N ILE A 233 -8.27 -12.71 -16.38
CA ILE A 233 -8.17 -12.18 -15.01
C ILE A 233 -7.45 -10.84 -14.92
N GLU A 234 -6.89 -10.32 -16.02
CA GLU A 234 -6.09 -9.09 -16.00
C GLU A 234 -6.88 -7.90 -15.44
N ASN A 235 -8.09 -7.67 -15.98
CA ASN A 235 -8.98 -6.61 -15.51
C ASN A 235 -9.41 -6.81 -14.06
N GLU A 236 -9.59 -8.05 -13.63
CA GLU A 236 -9.95 -8.38 -12.25
C GLU A 236 -8.80 -8.07 -11.29
N ILE A 237 -7.57 -8.48 -11.62
CA ILE A 237 -6.36 -8.17 -10.87
C ILE A 237 -6.14 -6.65 -10.78
N MET A 238 -6.26 -5.92 -11.88
CA MET A 238 -6.14 -4.47 -11.90
C MET A 238 -7.18 -3.82 -10.98
N SER A 239 -8.43 -4.27 -11.03
CA SER A 239 -9.50 -3.81 -10.14
C SER A 239 -9.18 -4.09 -8.66
N TYR A 240 -8.61 -5.25 -8.35
CA TYR A 240 -8.16 -5.55 -6.97
C TYR A 240 -7.01 -4.67 -6.51
N PHE A 241 -6.04 -4.35 -7.38
CA PHE A 241 -5.00 -3.40 -7.02
C PHE A 241 -5.55 -1.98 -6.79
N GLU A 242 -6.43 -1.51 -7.68
CA GLU A 242 -7.06 -0.19 -7.59
C GLU A 242 -7.91 -0.05 -6.31
N SER A 243 -8.70 -1.08 -6.00
CA SER A 243 -9.51 -1.13 -4.78
C SER A 243 -8.70 -1.45 -3.51
N ARG A 244 -7.39 -1.69 -3.62
CA ARG A 244 -6.47 -2.10 -2.53
C ARG A 244 -6.78 -3.47 -1.92
N GLU A 245 -7.52 -4.30 -2.64
CA GLU A 245 -7.76 -5.71 -2.33
C GLU A 245 -6.55 -6.58 -2.73
N TYR A 246 -5.35 -6.21 -2.26
CA TYR A 246 -4.09 -6.86 -2.68
C TYR A 246 -4.07 -8.36 -2.41
N GLY A 247 -4.61 -8.81 -1.27
CA GLY A 247 -4.71 -10.23 -0.97
C GLY A 247 -5.56 -11.00 -1.98
N ARG A 248 -6.59 -10.37 -2.58
CA ARG A 248 -7.37 -10.99 -3.68
C ARG A 248 -6.55 -11.07 -4.96
N ALA A 249 -5.85 -10.00 -5.32
CA ALA A 249 -4.97 -9.99 -6.49
C ALA A 249 -3.90 -11.10 -6.40
N ILE A 250 -3.23 -11.22 -5.25
CA ILE A 250 -2.21 -12.25 -5.03
C ILE A 250 -2.80 -13.67 -5.11
N ARG A 251 -4.01 -13.90 -4.57
CA ARG A 251 -4.68 -15.21 -4.68
C ARG A 251 -4.94 -15.60 -6.13
N GLU A 252 -5.43 -14.69 -6.96
CA GLU A 252 -5.68 -14.97 -8.38
C GLU A 252 -4.39 -15.23 -9.16
N ILE A 253 -3.33 -14.46 -8.90
CA ILE A 253 -2.01 -14.68 -9.50
C ILE A 253 -1.48 -16.08 -9.13
N MET A 254 -1.57 -16.47 -7.85
CA MET A 254 -1.10 -17.78 -7.40
C MET A 254 -1.95 -18.93 -7.93
N ARG A 255 -3.27 -18.72 -8.15
CA ARG A 255 -4.14 -19.70 -8.80
C ARG A 255 -3.69 -19.98 -10.24
N VAL A 256 -3.28 -18.97 -10.99
CA VAL A 256 -2.71 -19.16 -12.33
C VAL A 256 -1.35 -19.84 -12.27
N ALA A 257 -0.51 -19.49 -11.29
CA ALA A 257 0.77 -20.16 -11.08
C ALA A 257 0.59 -21.67 -10.79
N ASP A 258 -0.41 -22.05 -9.98
CA ASP A 258 -0.75 -23.45 -9.71
C ASP A 258 -1.11 -24.21 -11.00
N ILE A 259 -2.03 -23.67 -11.80
CA ILE A 259 -2.46 -24.28 -13.07
C ILE A 259 -1.28 -24.40 -14.04
N THR A 260 -0.41 -23.39 -14.08
CA THR A 260 0.80 -23.42 -14.93
C THR A 260 1.78 -24.49 -14.48
N ASN A 261 1.97 -24.67 -13.17
CA ASN A 261 2.80 -25.76 -12.64
C ASN A 261 2.22 -27.13 -12.95
N GLU A 262 0.90 -27.30 -12.87
CA GLU A 262 0.19 -28.53 -13.24
C GLU A 262 0.41 -28.87 -14.72
N TYR A 263 0.26 -27.88 -15.61
CA TYR A 263 0.55 -28.04 -17.03
C TYR A 263 1.98 -28.54 -17.28
N VAL A 264 2.98 -27.87 -16.68
CA VAL A 264 4.39 -28.29 -16.81
C VAL A 264 4.59 -29.71 -16.26
N ASN A 265 3.89 -30.08 -15.19
CA ASN A 265 3.93 -31.43 -14.64
C ASN A 265 3.37 -32.48 -15.59
N THR A 266 2.20 -32.21 -16.18
CA THR A 266 1.53 -33.11 -17.12
C THR A 266 2.34 -33.29 -18.40
N LYS A 267 2.93 -32.22 -18.94
CA LYS A 267 3.79 -32.32 -20.13
C LYS A 267 5.14 -32.97 -19.86
N ALA A 268 5.58 -33.01 -18.59
CA ALA A 268 6.80 -33.69 -18.14
C ALA A 268 8.02 -33.47 -19.06
N PRO A 269 8.50 -32.22 -19.27
CA PRO A 269 9.58 -31.92 -20.22
C PRO A 269 10.88 -32.68 -19.93
N TRP A 270 11.13 -33.05 -18.68
CA TRP A 270 12.29 -33.88 -18.29
C TRP A 270 12.23 -35.33 -18.79
N THR A 271 11.04 -35.82 -19.13
CA THR A 271 10.85 -37.12 -19.78
C THR A 271 10.95 -36.98 -21.29
N LEU A 272 10.37 -35.93 -21.88
CA LEU A 272 10.44 -35.66 -23.32
C LEU A 272 11.85 -35.34 -23.82
N ALA A 273 12.71 -34.79 -22.95
CA ALA A 273 14.07 -34.40 -23.29
C ALA A 273 15.11 -35.54 -23.16
N LYS A 274 14.67 -36.75 -22.78
CA LYS A 274 15.47 -37.98 -22.77
C LYS A 274 15.29 -38.73 -24.08
#